data_AF-A0A495DD48-F1
#
_entry.id   AF-A0A495DD48-F1
#
_cell.length_a   1.000
_cell.length_b   1.000
_cell.length_c   1.000
_cell.angle_alpha   90.00
_cell.angle_beta   90.00
_cell.angle_gamma   90.00
#
_symmetry.space_group_name_H-M   'P 1'
#
loop_
_entity.id
_entity.type
_entity.pdbx_description
1 polymer ?
#
loop_
_entity_poly.entity_id
_entity_poly.type
_entity_poly.pdbx_seq_one_letter_code
_entity_poly.pdbx_strand_id
1 'polypeptide(L)' 'MPLIKRSLSLAGHRTSISLEPEFWAEIDRLAGLQARSLASLIGEIDAARNDEPLASSVRVWILTALRREINGD' A
#
# COMPACT_ATOMS: atom_id res chain seq x y z
N MET A 1 12.53 12.56 6.94
CA MET A 1 12.18 11.34 7.68
C MET A 1 12.69 10.14 6.89
N PRO A 2 13.30 9.12 7.51
CA PRO A 2 13.86 8.00 6.78
C PRO A 2 12.76 7.06 6.28
N LEU A 3 12.95 6.50 5.09
CA LEU A 3 12.06 5.44 4.57
C LEU A 3 12.30 4.14 5.35
N ILE A 4 11.23 3.44 5.70
CA ILE A 4 11.25 2.09 6.27
C ILE A 4 11.07 1.09 5.14
N LYS A 5 12.03 0.17 5.00
CA LYS A 5 11.93 -0.95 4.07
C LYS A 5 11.19 -2.11 4.73
N ARG A 6 10.12 -2.62 4.09
CA ARG A 6 9.50 -3.89 4.45
C ARG A 6 9.54 -4.84 3.25
N SER A 7 9.67 -6.13 3.53
CA SER A 7 9.62 -7.17 2.50
C SER A 7 8.36 -8.00 2.67
N LEU A 8 7.67 -8.23 1.58
CA LEU A 8 6.38 -8.91 1.50
C LEU A 8 6.47 -10.03 0.47
N SER A 9 5.71 -11.11 0.67
CA SER A 9 5.52 -12.13 -0.36
C SER A 9 4.30 -11.76 -1.19
N LEU A 10 4.52 -11.34 -2.44
CA LEU A 10 3.49 -10.96 -3.41
C LEU A 10 3.53 -11.95 -4.58
N ALA A 11 2.39 -12.55 -4.93
CA ALA A 11 2.28 -13.53 -6.03
C ALA A 11 3.36 -14.64 -6.03
N GLY A 12 3.79 -15.09 -4.84
CA GLY A 12 4.82 -16.13 -4.70
C GLY A 12 6.27 -15.64 -4.74
N HIS A 13 6.50 -14.34 -4.98
CA HIS A 13 7.82 -13.73 -5.00
C HIS A 13 8.01 -12.73 -3.86
N ARG A 14 9.25 -12.57 -3.40
CA ARG A 14 9.59 -11.64 -2.32
C ARG A 14 9.85 -10.24 -2.89
N THR A 15 8.95 -9.31 -2.62
CA THR A 15 9.06 -7.91 -3.03
C THR A 15 9.42 -7.04 -1.83
N SER A 16 10.34 -6.10 -2.01
CA SER A 16 10.70 -5.13 -0.97
C SER A 16 10.32 -3.73 -1.41
N ILE A 17 9.62 -3.01 -0.54
CA ILE A 17 9.28 -1.59 -0.77
C ILE A 17 9.73 -0.74 0.40
N SER A 18 10.09 0.50 0.11
CA SER A 18 10.51 1.52 1.09
C SER A 18 9.52 2.68 1.09
N LEU A 19 8.85 2.89 2.22
CA LEU A 19 7.84 3.92 2.42
C LEU A 19 8.13 4.72 3.70
N GLU A 20 7.61 5.93 3.79
CA GLU A 20 7.61 6.74 4.98
C GLU A 20 6.79 6.03 6.08
N PRO A 21 7.14 6.19 7.37
CA PRO A 21 6.42 5.57 8.48
C PRO A 21 4.90 5.83 8.46
N GLU A 22 4.49 7.02 8.05
CA GLU A 22 3.10 7.47 7.98
C GLU A 22 2.33 6.69 6.91
N PHE A 23 2.94 6.45 5.74
CA PHE A 23 2.31 5.62 4.70
C PHE A 23 2.20 4.16 5.12
N TRP A 24 3.16 3.64 5.88
CA TRP A 24 3.04 2.29 6.44
C TRP A 24 1.90 2.18 7.43
N ALA A 25 1.81 3.11 8.38
CA ALA A 25 0.73 3.14 9.36
C ALA A 25 -0.64 3.18 8.67
N GLU A 26 -0.75 3.99 7.62
CA GLU A 26 -2.02 4.18 6.93
C GLU A 26 -2.43 2.97 6.08
N ILE A 27 -1.51 2.35 5.34
CA ILE A 27 -1.86 1.13 4.60
C ILE A 27 -2.15 -0.06 5.54
N ASP A 28 -1.48 -0.14 6.70
CA ASP A 28 -1.79 -1.12 7.73
C ASP A 28 -3.23 -0.91 8.27
N ARG A 29 -3.60 0.35 8.55
CA ARG A 29 -4.96 0.72 9.00
C ARG A 29 -6.02 0.38 7.95
N LEU A 30 -5.81 0.78 6.69
CA LEU A 30 -6.74 0.55 5.58
C LEU A 30 -6.90 -0.94 5.28
N ALA A 31 -5.82 -1.73 5.34
CA ALA A 31 -5.91 -3.18 5.22
C ALA A 31 -6.78 -3.79 6.33
N GLY A 32 -6.59 -3.33 7.58
CA GLY A 32 -7.40 -3.74 8.72
C GLY A 32 -8.88 -3.41 8.58
N LEU A 33 -9.21 -2.20 8.14
CA LEU A 33 -10.60 -1.78 7.88
C LEU A 33 -11.30 -2.61 6.80
N GLN A 34 -10.55 -3.06 5.79
CA GLN A 34 -11.08 -3.89 4.71
C GLN A 34 -11.05 -5.40 5.03
N ALA A 35 -10.65 -5.79 6.26
CA ALA A 35 -10.43 -7.17 6.66
C ALA A 35 -9.51 -7.96 5.69
N ARG A 36 -8.51 -7.28 5.12
CA ARG A 36 -7.52 -7.84 4.18
C ARG A 36 -6.15 -7.92 4.84
N SER A 37 -5.34 -8.89 4.41
CA SER A 37 -3.93 -8.87 4.76
C SER A 37 -3.20 -7.76 3.99
N LEU A 38 -2.16 -7.19 4.60
CA LEU A 38 -1.31 -6.18 3.95
C LEU A 38 -0.73 -6.69 2.62
N ALA A 39 -0.30 -7.96 2.59
CA ALA A 39 0.25 -8.58 1.38
C ALA A 39 -0.81 -8.72 0.28
N SER A 40 -2.06 -9.05 0.62
CA SER A 40 -3.16 -9.11 -0.37
C SER A 40 -3.44 -7.73 -0.95
N LEU A 41 -3.57 -6.71 -0.10
CA LEU A 41 -3.86 -5.34 -0.55
C LEU A 41 -2.73 -4.79 -1.43
N ILE A 42 -1.48 -4.93 -1.00
CA ILE A 42 -0.32 -4.50 -1.80
C ILE A 42 -0.19 -5.33 -3.07
N GLY A 43 -0.53 -6.62 -3.05
CA GLY A 43 -0.57 -7.47 -4.24
C GLY A 43 -1.59 -7.00 -5.28
N GLU A 44 -2.78 -6.54 -4.85
CA GLU A 44 -3.77 -5.95 -5.75
C GLU A 44 -3.26 -4.63 -6.38
N ILE A 45 -2.61 -3.78 -5.58
CA ILE A 45 -1.97 -2.55 -6.08
C ILE A 45 -0.85 -2.89 -7.07
N ASP A 46 -0.05 -3.92 -6.77
CA ASP A 46 1.04 -4.41 -7.62
C ASP A 46 0.52 -4.97 -8.95
N ALA A 47 -0.62 -5.65 -8.96
CA ALA A 47 -1.24 -6.15 -10.17
C ALA A 47 -1.91 -5.05 -11.02
N ALA A 48 -2.40 -3.99 -10.39
CA ALA A 48 -3.13 -2.91 -11.05
C ALA A 48 -2.26 -1.74 -11.55
N ARG A 49 -0.99 -1.65 -11.12
CA ARG A 49 -0.09 -0.56 -11.53
C ARG A 49 0.35 -0.75 -13.00
N ASN A 50 0.24 0.29 -13.82
CA ASN A 50 0.69 0.32 -15.21
C ASN A 50 2.22 0.56 -15.27
N ASP A 51 3.02 -0.41 -14.85
CA ASP A 51 4.50 -0.37 -14.78
C ASP A 51 5.12 0.71 -13.87
N GLU A 52 4.29 1.51 -13.18
CA GLU A 52 4.73 2.46 -12.16
C GLU A 52 5.44 1.74 -10.99
N PRO A 53 6.42 2.39 -10.33
CA PRO A 53 7.08 1.81 -9.16
C PRO A 53 6.07 1.51 -8.05
N LEU A 54 6.06 0.26 -7.54
CA LEU A 54 5.11 -0.18 -6.51
C LEU A 54 5.03 0.76 -5.30
N ALA A 55 6.17 1.30 -4.85
CA ALA A 55 6.20 2.24 -3.74
C ALA A 55 5.42 3.55 -4.05
N SER A 56 5.51 4.06 -5.28
CA SER A 56 4.73 5.22 -5.74
C SER A 56 3.25 4.86 -5.87
N SER A 57 2.94 3.70 -6.45
CA SER A 57 1.56 3.22 -6.59
C SER A 57 0.86 3.06 -5.24
N VAL A 58 1.57 2.53 -4.23
CA VAL A 58 1.05 2.41 -2.86
C VAL A 58 0.72 3.78 -2.25
N ARG A 59 1.62 4.77 -2.38
CA ARG A 59 1.36 6.13 -1.86
C ARG A 59 0.13 6.77 -2.50
N VAL A 60 0.01 6.67 -3.83
CA VAL A 60 -1.12 7.24 -4.57
C VAL A 60 -2.43 6.53 -4.25
N TRP A 61 -2.38 5.21 -4.05
CA TRP A 61 -3.54 4.43 -3.62
C TRP A 61 -4.04 4.88 -2.25
N ILE A 62 -3.13 5.02 -1.27
CA ILE A 62 -3.45 5.52 0.08
C ILE A 62 -4.07 6.92 0.01
N LEU A 63 -3.46 7.84 -0.75
CA LEU A 63 -3.99 9.19 -0.94
C LEU A 63 -5.41 9.18 -1.51
N THR A 64 -5.67 8.30 -2.47
CA THR A 64 -7.01 8.15 -3.07
C THR A 64 -8.02 7.59 -2.07
N ALA A 65 -7.63 6.60 -1.27
CA ALA A 65 -8.48 6.02 -0.23
C ALA A 65 -8.85 7.08 0.83
N LEU A 66 -7.87 7.84 1.32
CA LEU A 66 -8.09 8.92 2.29
C LEU A 66 -9.00 10.02 1.74
N ARG A 67 -8.85 10.39 0.46
CA ARG A 67 -9.73 11.37 -0.18
C ARG A 67 -11.18 10.91 -0.23
N ARG A 68 -11.43 9.62 -0.46
CA ARG A 68 -12.77 9.02 -0.44
C ARG A 68 -13.38 9.07 0.96
N GLU A 69 -12.61 8.73 1.99
CA GLU A 69 -13.05 8.84 3.39
C GLU A 69 -13.44 10.28 3.76
N ILE A 70 -12.66 11.27 3.32
CA ILE A 70 -12.96 12.70 3.54
C ILE A 70 -14.24 13.12 2.81
N ASN A 71 -14.48 12.56 1.62
CA ASN A 71 -15.66 12.88 0.82
C ASN A 71 -16.93 12.10 1.25
N GLY A 72 -16.79 11.08 2.11
CA GLY A 72 -17.89 10.29 2.66
C GLY A 72 -18.36 9.12 1.78
N ASP A 73 -17.50 8.62 0.88
CA ASP A 73 -17.78 7.45 0.01
C ASP A 73 -17.65 6.11 0.76
#